data_AF-A0A7J3QDD4-F1
#
_entry.id   AF-A0A7J3QDD4-F1
#
_cell.length_a   1.000
_cell.length_b   1.000
_cell.length_c   1.000
_cell.angle_alpha   90.00
_cell.angle_beta   90.00
_cell.angle_gamma   90.00
#
_symmetry.space_group_name_H-M   'P 1'
#
loop_
_entity.id
_entity.type
_entity.pdbx_description
1 polymer ?
#
loop_
_entity_poly.entity_id
_entity_poly.type
_entity_poly.pdbx_seq_one_letter_code
_entity_poly.pdbx_strand_id
1 'polypeptide(L)'
;TAVTREEVKRLIKDGIIYVEYVKGNSRGRWRKFHASRKEGRHRGYGKRKGAEGARQELEELWVYRVRKLRRFLKWLRDHGTIDKKTYRMLYRKVKGGAFDSLATLKRYMKDHGILPQSFR
;
A
#
# COMPACT_ATOMS: atom_id res chain seq x y z
N THR A 1 12.84 9.00 57.65
CA THR A 1 13.48 7.85 56.98
C THR A 1 12.45 6.76 56.83
N ALA A 2 12.11 6.36 55.60
CA ALA A 2 11.22 5.22 55.37
C ALA A 2 12.07 3.94 55.30
N VAL A 3 11.74 2.95 56.13
CA VAL A 3 12.50 1.70 56.30
C VAL A 3 11.71 0.51 55.76
N THR A 4 10.37 0.58 55.76
CA THR A 4 9.50 -0.50 55.26
C THR A 4 8.96 -0.23 53.85
N ARG A 5 8.68 -1.29 53.08
CA ARG A 5 8.06 -1.17 51.74
C ARG A 5 6.70 -0.48 51.77
N GLU A 6 5.96 -0.63 52.87
CA GLU A 6 4.65 0.01 53.07
C GLU A 6 4.76 1.52 53.26
N GLU A 7 5.81 1.99 53.93
CA GLU A 7 6.12 3.43 54.02
C GLU A 7 6.50 3.99 52.65
N VAL A 8 7.33 3.28 51.86
CA VAL A 8 7.65 3.69 50.48
C VAL A 8 6.40 3.78 49.61
N LYS A 9 5.45 2.83 49.72
CA LYS A 9 4.16 2.89 49.01
C LYS A 9 3.29 4.06 49.44
N ARG A 10 3.25 4.39 50.74
CA ARG A 10 2.57 5.60 51.25
C ARG A 10 3.19 6.86 50.66
N LEU A 11 4.52 6.97 50.64
CA LEU A 11 5.23 8.10 50.02
C LEU A 11 5.02 8.22 48.50
N ILE A 12 4.84 7.09 47.78
CA ILE A 12 4.45 7.10 46.36
C ILE A 12 3.02 7.62 46.20
N LYS A 13 2.09 7.19 47.06
CA LYS A 13 0.69 7.63 47.04
C LYS A 13 0.56 9.12 47.38
N ASP A 14 1.36 9.60 48.32
CA ASP A 14 1.42 11.00 48.73
C ASP A 14 2.19 11.87 47.72
N GLY A 15 2.77 11.28 46.67
CA GLY A 15 3.45 11.98 45.57
C GLY A 15 4.88 12.46 45.88
N ILE A 16 5.42 12.11 47.05
CA ILE A 16 6.79 12.45 47.47
C ILE A 16 7.81 11.63 46.67
N ILE A 17 7.50 10.38 46.35
CA ILE A 17 8.30 9.53 45.47
C ILE A 17 7.53 9.31 44.17
N TYR A 18 8.08 9.74 43.04
CA TYR A 18 7.50 9.51 41.72
C TYR A 18 8.57 9.03 40.74
N VAL A 19 8.11 8.34 39.70
CA VAL A 19 8.97 7.91 38.59
C VAL A 19 8.92 8.99 37.52
N GLU A 20 10.08 9.49 37.11
CA GLU A 20 10.15 10.43 35.99
C GLU A 20 9.68 9.73 34.70
N TYR A 21 8.93 10.45 33.86
CA TYR A 21 8.51 9.92 32.57
C TYR A 21 9.74 9.55 31.72
N VAL A 22 9.66 8.41 31.06
CA VAL A 22 10.72 7.98 30.13
C VAL A 22 10.80 8.98 28.97
N LYS A 23 11.98 9.58 28.79
CA LYS A 23 12.22 10.53 27.70
C LYS A 23 12.17 9.79 26.36
N GLY A 24 11.24 10.20 25.49
CA GLY A 24 11.08 9.66 24.14
C GLY A 24 11.57 10.64 23.06
N ASN A 25 12.00 10.10 21.92
CA ASN A 25 12.40 10.92 20.77
C ASN A 25 11.18 11.42 19.99
N SER A 26 11.16 12.72 19.66
CA SER A 26 10.10 13.29 18.84
C SER A 26 10.15 12.81 17.39
N ARG A 27 8.98 12.45 16.84
CA ARG A 27 8.79 12.13 15.42
C ARG A 27 8.31 13.33 14.58
N GLY A 28 8.25 14.54 15.15
CA GLY A 28 7.68 15.73 14.49
C GLY A 28 8.32 16.05 13.13
N ARG A 29 9.66 16.14 13.09
CA ARG A 29 10.42 16.42 11.85
C ARG A 29 10.22 15.31 10.80
N TRP A 30 10.23 14.06 11.24
CA TRP A 30 10.01 12.91 10.36
C TRP A 30 8.62 12.94 9.71
N ARG A 31 7.57 13.27 10.48
CA ARG A 31 6.19 13.38 9.96
C ARG A 31 6.07 14.47 8.90
N LYS A 32 6.64 15.66 9.17
CA LYS A 32 6.67 16.77 8.21
C LYS A 32 7.36 16.36 6.91
N PHE A 33 8.53 15.73 7.01
CA PHE A 33 9.26 15.24 5.84
C PHE A 33 8.51 14.14 5.08
N HIS A 34 7.88 13.21 5.79
CA HIS A 34 7.10 12.13 5.21
C HIS A 34 5.88 12.67 4.43
N ALA A 35 5.18 13.67 4.97
CA ALA A 35 4.08 14.35 4.26
C ALA A 35 4.58 14.98 2.95
N SER A 36 5.67 15.76 3.00
CA SER A 36 6.27 16.35 1.79
C SER A 36 6.72 15.28 0.77
N ARG A 37 7.24 14.13 1.23
CA ARG A 37 7.59 13.01 0.35
C ARG A 37 6.39 12.30 -0.26
N LYS A 38 5.23 12.29 0.42
CA LYS A 38 3.98 11.71 -0.10
C LYS A 38 3.42 12.56 -1.24
N GLU A 39 3.54 13.88 -1.13
CA GLU A 39 3.23 14.85 -2.20
C GLU A 39 4.22 14.83 -3.38
N GLY A 40 5.27 14.01 -3.32
CA GLY A 40 6.23 13.83 -4.41
C GLY A 40 7.53 14.64 -4.28
N ARG A 41 7.66 15.52 -3.28
CA ARG A 41 8.91 16.26 -3.04
C ARG A 41 10.04 15.35 -2.55
N HIS A 42 11.28 15.80 -2.67
CA HIS A 42 12.49 15.08 -2.24
C HIS A 42 12.69 13.68 -2.89
N ARG A 43 12.20 13.47 -4.11
CA ARG A 43 12.35 12.20 -4.87
C ARG A 43 13.22 12.31 -6.13
N GLY A 44 13.89 13.43 -6.35
CA GLY A 44 14.76 13.66 -7.52
C GLY A 44 16.04 12.80 -7.53
N TYR A 45 16.73 12.76 -8.67
CA TYR A 45 17.90 11.89 -8.89
C TYR A 45 19.01 12.08 -7.85
N GLY A 46 19.36 13.31 -7.47
CA GLY A 46 20.40 13.57 -6.46
C GLY A 46 20.08 13.07 -5.04
N LYS A 47 18.83 12.66 -4.76
CA LYS A 47 18.44 12.02 -3.49
C LYS A 47 18.35 10.50 -3.59
N ARG A 48 18.45 9.94 -4.80
CA ARG A 48 18.42 8.49 -5.05
C ARG A 48 19.84 7.95 -4.99
N LYS A 49 20.11 6.98 -4.12
CA LYS A 49 21.43 6.35 -3.97
C LYS A 49 21.47 4.90 -4.46
N GLY A 50 20.35 4.19 -4.38
CA GLY A 50 20.25 2.79 -4.82
C GLY A 50 19.91 2.65 -6.30
N ALA A 51 20.34 1.52 -6.89
CA ALA A 51 19.97 1.09 -8.23
C ALA A 51 18.44 1.00 -8.40
N GLU A 52 17.96 0.98 -9.65
CA GLU A 52 16.52 0.96 -9.92
C GLU A 52 15.82 -0.30 -9.41
N GLY A 53 16.38 -1.48 -9.70
CA GLY A 53 15.84 -2.76 -9.20
C GLY A 53 15.75 -2.81 -7.67
N ALA A 54 16.78 -2.32 -6.98
CA ALA A 54 16.81 -2.30 -5.51
C ALA A 54 15.77 -1.34 -4.88
N ARG A 55 15.34 -0.30 -5.62
CA ARG A 55 14.28 0.61 -5.17
C ARG A 55 12.88 0.06 -5.47
N GLN A 56 12.77 -0.76 -6.51
CA GLN A 56 11.54 -1.37 -6.97
C GLN A 56 11.84 -2.59 -7.83
N GLU A 57 11.55 -3.76 -7.29
CA GLU A 57 11.77 -5.03 -7.99
C GLU A 57 10.79 -5.17 -9.17
N LEU A 58 11.33 -5.48 -10.35
CA LEU A 58 10.55 -5.61 -11.58
C LEU A 58 9.58 -6.80 -11.52
N GLU A 59 9.99 -7.88 -10.85
CA GLU A 59 9.17 -9.06 -10.65
C GLU A 59 7.94 -8.74 -9.79
N GLU A 60 8.13 -8.05 -8.67
CA GLU A 60 7.02 -7.64 -7.80
C GLU A 60 6.02 -6.76 -8.54
N LEU A 61 6.50 -5.81 -9.35
CA LEU A 61 5.66 -4.98 -10.20
C LEU A 61 4.78 -5.80 -11.16
N TRP A 62 5.37 -6.80 -11.81
CA TRP A 62 4.65 -7.69 -12.71
C TRP A 62 3.60 -8.51 -11.95
N VAL A 63 3.96 -9.06 -10.79
CA VAL A 63 3.03 -9.81 -9.92
C VAL A 63 1.86 -8.94 -9.50
N TYR A 64 2.10 -7.71 -9.03
CA TYR A 64 1.04 -6.78 -8.64
C TYR A 64 0.13 -6.40 -9.81
N ARG A 65 0.71 -6.15 -10.99
CA ARG A 65 -0.03 -5.85 -12.22
C ARG A 65 -0.96 -7.01 -12.61
N VAL A 66 -0.42 -8.22 -12.74
CA VAL A 66 -1.19 -9.41 -13.14
C VAL A 66 -2.28 -9.74 -12.13
N ARG A 67 -1.99 -9.64 -10.82
CA ARG A 67 -2.98 -9.86 -9.75
C ARG A 67 -4.11 -8.83 -9.80
N LYS A 68 -3.81 -7.56 -10.04
CA LYS A 68 -4.83 -6.50 -10.21
C LYS A 68 -5.78 -6.81 -11.37
N LEU A 69 -5.23 -7.14 -12.54
CA LEU A 69 -6.01 -7.46 -13.74
C LEU A 69 -6.87 -8.71 -13.55
N ARG A 70 -6.30 -9.79 -13.00
CA ARG A 70 -7.03 -11.04 -12.77
C ARG A 70 -8.14 -10.91 -11.73
N ARG A 71 -7.93 -10.11 -10.67
CA ARG A 71 -9.00 -9.81 -9.71
C ARG A 71 -10.16 -9.07 -10.36
N PHE A 72 -9.87 -8.09 -11.22
CA PHE A 72 -10.91 -7.37 -11.95
C PHE A 72 -11.69 -8.28 -12.90
N LEU A 73 -11.01 -9.14 -13.68
CA LEU A 73 -11.68 -10.13 -14.53
C LEU A 73 -12.51 -11.14 -13.75
N LYS A 74 -12.01 -11.59 -12.59
CA LYS A 74 -12.78 -12.48 -11.69
C LYS A 74 -14.05 -11.79 -11.21
N TRP A 75 -13.93 -10.54 -10.75
CA TRP A 75 -15.06 -9.75 -10.28
C TRP A 75 -16.12 -9.58 -11.40
N LEU A 76 -15.72 -9.23 -12.63
CA LEU A 76 -16.66 -9.11 -13.76
C LEU A 76 -17.40 -10.41 -14.07
N ARG A 77 -16.70 -11.55 -13.99
CA ARG A 77 -17.31 -12.88 -14.20
C ARG A 77 -18.30 -13.21 -13.09
N ASP A 78 -17.91 -12.96 -11.84
CA ASP A 78 -18.73 -13.28 -10.66
C ASP A 78 -20.00 -12.41 -10.61
N HIS A 79 -19.98 -11.22 -11.22
CA HIS A 79 -21.14 -10.33 -11.38
C HIS A 79 -21.92 -10.56 -12.69
N GLY A 80 -21.56 -11.57 -13.49
CA GLY A 80 -22.24 -11.90 -14.74
C GLY A 80 -22.05 -10.89 -15.88
N THR A 81 -21.15 -9.92 -15.74
CA THR A 81 -20.86 -8.93 -16.80
C THR A 81 -20.14 -9.55 -17.99
N ILE A 82 -19.31 -10.57 -17.73
CA ILE A 82 -18.63 -11.34 -18.77
C ILE A 82 -18.93 -12.83 -18.62
N ASP A 83 -19.01 -13.53 -19.74
CA ASP A 83 -19.17 -14.97 -19.77
C ASP A 83 -17.84 -15.70 -19.47
N LYS A 84 -17.94 -17.00 -19.18
CA LYS A 84 -16.79 -17.85 -18.84
C LYS A 84 -15.77 -17.97 -19.99
N LYS A 85 -16.22 -17.95 -21.26
CA LYS A 85 -15.35 -18.06 -22.44
C LYS A 85 -14.54 -16.77 -22.61
N THR A 86 -15.20 -15.62 -22.53
CA THR A 86 -14.52 -14.31 -22.59
C THR A 86 -13.57 -14.12 -21.43
N TYR A 87 -13.95 -14.50 -20.20
CA TYR A 87 -13.05 -14.52 -19.06
C TYR A 87 -11.77 -15.32 -19.34
N ARG A 88 -11.90 -16.55 -19.88
CA ARG A 88 -10.74 -17.42 -20.14
C ARG A 88 -9.83 -16.85 -21.22
N MET A 89 -10.40 -16.24 -22.26
CA MET A 89 -9.66 -15.56 -23.33
C MET A 89 -8.85 -14.39 -22.77
N LEU A 90 -9.49 -13.49 -22.04
CA LEU A 90 -8.84 -12.32 -21.44
C LEU A 90 -7.79 -12.73 -20.39
N TYR A 91 -8.05 -13.79 -19.62
CA TYR A 91 -7.10 -14.33 -18.64
C TYR A 91 -5.79 -14.78 -19.30
N ARG A 92 -5.86 -15.45 -20.47
CA ARG A 92 -4.67 -15.86 -21.24
C ARG A 92 -3.92 -14.65 -21.79
N LYS A 93 -4.63 -13.64 -22.31
CA LYS A 93 -4.02 -12.37 -22.76
C LYS A 93 -3.29 -11.65 -21.62
N VAL A 94 -3.89 -11.61 -20.42
CA VAL A 94 -3.23 -11.06 -19.22
C VAL A 94 -1.99 -11.87 -18.83
N LYS A 95 -2.03 -13.21 -18.90
CA LYS A 95 -0.83 -14.04 -18.68
C LYS A 95 0.29 -13.69 -19.67
N GLY A 96 -0.06 -13.44 -20.93
CA GLY A 96 0.88 -13.03 -21.98
C GLY A 96 1.36 -11.59 -21.89
N GLY A 97 0.93 -10.80 -20.88
CA GLY A 97 1.37 -9.42 -20.73
C GLY A 97 0.76 -8.45 -21.73
N ALA A 98 -0.35 -8.78 -22.38
CA ALA A 98 -0.98 -7.94 -23.40
C ALA A 98 -1.55 -6.59 -22.88
N PHE A 99 -1.52 -6.36 -21.56
CA PHE A 99 -2.09 -5.16 -20.94
C PHE A 99 -1.13 -4.59 -19.88
N ASP A 100 -0.79 -3.32 -20.00
CA ASP A 100 0.08 -2.61 -19.05
C ASP A 100 -0.63 -2.18 -17.78
N SER A 101 -1.93 -1.89 -17.91
CA SER A 101 -2.74 -1.33 -16.84
C SER A 101 -4.20 -1.79 -16.92
N LEU A 102 -4.93 -1.58 -15.84
CA LEU A 102 -6.37 -1.84 -15.80
C LEU A 102 -7.14 -0.91 -16.76
N ALA A 103 -6.65 0.29 -17.01
CA ALA A 103 -7.24 1.20 -17.98
C ALA A 103 -7.10 0.65 -19.41
N THR A 104 -5.93 0.09 -19.75
CA THR A 104 -5.69 -0.55 -21.05
C THR A 104 -6.61 -1.75 -21.25
N LEU A 105 -6.79 -2.59 -20.23
CA LEU A 105 -7.73 -3.70 -20.27
C LEU A 105 -9.18 -3.22 -20.46
N LYS A 106 -9.62 -2.21 -19.70
CA LYS A 106 -10.96 -1.63 -19.84
C LYS A 106 -11.19 -1.06 -21.24
N ARG A 107 -10.21 -0.35 -21.80
CA ARG A 107 -10.26 0.19 -23.15
C ARG A 107 -10.43 -0.94 -24.18
N TYR A 108 -9.59 -1.98 -24.12
CA TYR A 108 -9.70 -3.14 -25.00
C TYR A 108 -11.10 -3.78 -24.95
N MET A 109 -11.65 -3.95 -23.74
CA MET A 109 -12.98 -4.53 -23.56
C MET A 109 -14.09 -3.65 -24.14
N LYS A 110 -13.97 -2.32 -24.07
CA LYS A 110 -14.90 -1.37 -24.68
C LYS A 110 -14.81 -1.40 -26.20
N ASP A 111 -13.59 -1.39 -26.74
CA ASP A 111 -13.33 -1.41 -28.19
C ASP A 111 -13.87 -2.69 -28.85
N HIS A 112 -13.88 -3.81 -28.12
CA HIS A 112 -14.38 -5.11 -28.59
C HIS A 112 -15.85 -5.39 -28.22
N GLY A 113 -16.57 -4.39 -27.69
CA GLY A 113 -17.99 -4.53 -27.32
C GLY A 113 -18.27 -5.49 -26.16
N ILE A 114 -17.26 -5.87 -25.38
CA ILE A 114 -17.39 -6.76 -24.21
C ILE A 114 -17.98 -6.00 -23.03
N LEU A 115 -17.62 -4.71 -22.88
CA LEU A 115 -18.17 -3.84 -21.85
C LEU A 115 -19.00 -2.71 -22.48
N PRO A 116 -20.10 -2.29 -21.82
CA PRO A 116 -20.80 -1.07 -22.20
C PRO A 116 -19.87 0.15 -22.13
N GLN A 117 -20.08 1.12 -23.02
CA GLN A 117 -19.29 2.36 -23.01
C GLN A 117 -19.48 3.16 -21.71
N SER A 118 -20.67 3.05 -21.11
CA SER A 118 -21.03 3.63 -19.80
C SER A 118 -20.33 2.99 -18.60
N PHE A 119 -19.66 1.85 -18.78
CA PHE A 119 -19.02 1.14 -17.68
C PHE A 119 -17.80 1.92 -17.15
N ARG A 120 -17.86 2.30 -15.87
CA ARG A 120 -16.85 3.15 -15.20
C ARG A 120 -15.70 2.36 -14.57
#